data_AF-A0A167WN93-F1
#
_entry.id   AF-A0A167WN93-F1
#
_cell.length_a   1.000
_cell.length_b   1.000
_cell.length_c   1.000
_cell.angle_alpha   90.00
_cell.angle_beta   90.00
_cell.angle_gamma   90.00
#
_symmetry.space_group_name_H-M   'P 1'
#
loop_
_entity.id
_entity.type
_entity.pdbx_description
1 polymer ?
#
loop_
_entity_poly.entity_id
_entity_poly.type
_entity_poly.pdbx_seq_one_letter_code
_entity_poly.pdbx_strand_id
1 'polypeptide(L)'
;MNSARFFTTFFNPITRANSQPSLIIMACALSIFWQSSEIGRGKAGREFALQLRDQAEGALQASLNAGWIDENLAIAALMLAMFENAGYPQQSIHRSFASIHVLDRIIRTLSLTTIDASDPNASTFALREVPRVITIRHPHMSDSADLERETSPVTHEACDCASLTLGRHWAGAREHTPLWMSTPAWDDNWSEGEFKKETCRRLCWSTVSFVTAISSYTTARQAAGLDLYITEPANALFFQFALLFPGESFVSSKNPKNSIWALNYRTMFLWNSCARMCRDLRATDAEKARFGMAAWLEADYLEAALKGHTCRLERAFLFQGREYLFITRMCISYEFQRFMPLAAIDTGSPFHRRKTEQWLTHQATVAQQVMLGLHTVTGQGSKGSITYRPFFAFWFMSQINRALSLWDLDRTLTVALDVSKALIAPIDQLSAIWPCPQLRRHYSELRKSLDEACLCAGLPLPPPLAVFV
;
A
#
# COMPACT_ATOMS: atom_id res chain seq x y z
N MET A 1 -4.49 -14.53 -6.20
CA MET A 1 -5.23 -15.72 -6.66
C MET A 1 -5.57 -15.58 -8.13
N ASN A 2 -5.34 -16.61 -8.95
CA ASN A 2 -5.79 -16.65 -10.34
C ASN A 2 -7.27 -17.07 -10.38
N SER A 3 -8.14 -16.24 -10.96
CA SER A 3 -9.59 -16.44 -10.90
C SER A 3 -10.06 -17.68 -11.67
N ALA A 4 -9.49 -17.93 -12.86
CA ALA A 4 -9.87 -19.09 -13.67
C ALA A 4 -9.55 -20.40 -12.93
N ARG A 5 -8.32 -20.52 -12.42
CA ARG A 5 -7.90 -21.69 -11.63
C ARG A 5 -8.73 -21.86 -10.35
N PHE A 6 -9.02 -20.79 -9.63
CA PHE A 6 -9.87 -20.87 -8.43
C PHE A 6 -11.23 -21.49 -8.73
N PHE A 7 -11.92 -21.02 -9.77
CA PHE A 7 -13.23 -21.55 -10.13
C PHE A 7 -13.16 -22.99 -10.65
N THR A 8 -12.10 -23.36 -11.39
CA THR A 8 -11.86 -24.76 -11.76
C THR A 8 -11.76 -25.66 -10.53
N THR A 9 -10.98 -25.26 -9.52
CA THR A 9 -10.84 -25.99 -8.25
C THR A 9 -12.15 -26.04 -7.48
N PHE A 10 -12.88 -24.93 -7.42
CA PHE A 10 -14.13 -24.80 -6.66
C PHE A 10 -15.28 -25.61 -7.27
N PHE A 11 -15.41 -25.66 -8.59
CA PHE A 11 -16.51 -26.40 -9.23
C PHE A 11 -16.25 -27.91 -9.34
N ASN A 12 -15.01 -28.36 -9.15
CA ASN A 12 -14.68 -29.79 -9.11
C ASN A 12 -14.84 -30.34 -7.68
N PRO A 13 -15.74 -31.31 -7.43
CA PRO A 13 -16.02 -31.84 -6.09
C PRO A 13 -14.80 -32.42 -5.36
N ILE A 14 -13.88 -33.05 -6.11
CA ILE A 14 -12.69 -33.70 -5.56
C ILE A 14 -11.69 -32.65 -5.08
N THR A 15 -11.37 -31.67 -5.93
CA THR A 15 -10.41 -30.63 -5.58
C THR A 15 -11.00 -29.60 -4.61
N ARG A 16 -12.32 -29.38 -4.63
CA ARG A 16 -13.03 -28.51 -3.68
C ARG A 16 -12.90 -29.00 -2.24
N ALA A 17 -12.82 -30.32 -2.01
CA ALA A 17 -12.63 -30.87 -0.67
C ALA A 17 -11.32 -30.39 0.01
N ASN A 18 -10.34 -29.98 -0.80
CA ASN A 18 -9.05 -29.45 -0.34
C ASN A 18 -9.04 -27.91 -0.23
N SER A 19 -10.17 -27.24 -0.48
CA SER A 19 -10.26 -25.78 -0.35
C SER A 19 -10.59 -25.38 1.08
N GLN A 20 -9.87 -24.38 1.59
CA GLN A 20 -10.12 -23.79 2.90
C GLN A 20 -11.56 -23.24 3.00
N PRO A 21 -12.40 -23.72 3.94
CA PRO A 21 -13.76 -23.23 4.09
C PRO A 21 -13.81 -21.72 4.40
N SER A 22 -12.86 -21.25 5.21
CA SER A 22 -12.71 -19.84 5.56
C SER A 22 -12.51 -18.95 4.33
N LEU A 23 -11.78 -19.42 3.31
CA LEU A 23 -11.56 -18.67 2.07
C LEU A 23 -12.86 -18.40 1.32
N ILE A 24 -13.69 -19.42 1.16
CA ILE A 24 -14.95 -19.32 0.41
C ILE A 24 -15.92 -18.39 1.15
N ILE A 25 -16.11 -18.63 2.45
CA ILE A 25 -17.04 -17.86 3.27
C ILE A 25 -16.59 -16.39 3.36
N MET A 26 -15.28 -16.14 3.51
CA MET A 26 -14.74 -14.78 3.58
C MET A 26 -14.85 -14.03 2.25
N ALA A 27 -14.65 -14.72 1.11
CA ALA A 27 -14.88 -14.14 -0.21
C ALA A 27 -16.35 -13.71 -0.38
N CYS A 28 -17.31 -14.52 0.08
CA CYS A 28 -18.73 -14.15 0.11
C CYS A 28 -18.99 -12.95 1.03
N ALA A 29 -18.46 -12.98 2.26
CA ALA A 29 -18.64 -11.90 3.23
C ALA A 29 -18.14 -10.55 2.70
N LEU A 30 -16.94 -10.49 2.11
CA LEU A 30 -16.42 -9.25 1.49
C LEU A 30 -17.25 -8.81 0.29
N SER A 31 -17.63 -9.74 -0.59
CA SER A 31 -18.43 -9.43 -1.77
C SER A 31 -19.77 -8.81 -1.41
N ILE A 32 -20.45 -9.40 -0.41
CA ILE A 32 -21.71 -8.86 0.11
C ILE A 32 -21.46 -7.52 0.80
N PHE A 33 -20.43 -7.43 1.64
CA PHE A 33 -20.11 -6.20 2.36
C PHE A 33 -19.93 -5.02 1.41
N TRP A 34 -19.10 -5.14 0.35
CA TRP A 34 -18.87 -4.07 -0.62
C TRP A 34 -20.11 -3.65 -1.44
N GLN A 35 -21.17 -4.45 -1.42
CA GLN A 35 -22.47 -4.13 -2.02
C GLN A 35 -23.48 -3.58 -1.01
N SER A 36 -23.10 -3.43 0.26
CA SER A 36 -24.00 -3.14 1.39
C SER A 36 -23.90 -1.71 1.94
N SER A 37 -23.51 -0.75 1.08
CA SER A 37 -23.73 0.68 1.35
C SER A 37 -25.24 0.96 1.51
N GLU A 38 -25.60 2.12 2.05
CA GLU A 38 -27.01 2.55 2.15
C GLU A 38 -27.74 2.55 0.79
N ILE A 39 -27.04 2.88 -0.29
CA ILE A 39 -27.60 2.84 -1.66
C ILE A 39 -27.66 1.43 -2.28
N GLY A 40 -27.17 0.41 -1.58
CA GLY A 40 -27.09 -0.97 -2.06
C GLY A 40 -27.95 -1.90 -1.22
N ARG A 41 -27.35 -2.96 -0.68
CA ARG A 41 -28.03 -3.92 0.21
C ARG A 41 -28.31 -3.37 1.62
N GLY A 42 -27.84 -2.15 1.93
CA GLY A 42 -28.11 -1.46 3.20
C GLY A 42 -27.74 -2.26 4.44
N LYS A 43 -28.46 -1.99 5.54
CA LYS A 43 -28.25 -2.63 6.85
C LYS A 43 -28.32 -4.15 6.79
N ALA A 44 -29.34 -4.72 6.13
CA ALA A 44 -29.52 -6.16 6.04
C ALA A 44 -28.33 -6.86 5.36
N GLY A 45 -27.79 -6.26 4.30
CA GLY A 45 -26.57 -6.76 3.64
C GLY A 45 -25.35 -6.75 4.56
N ARG A 46 -25.17 -5.68 5.36
CA ARG A 46 -24.06 -5.60 6.32
C ARG A 46 -24.19 -6.61 7.46
N GLU A 47 -25.39 -6.82 7.98
CA GLU A 47 -25.65 -7.83 9.02
C GLU A 47 -25.38 -9.24 8.50
N PHE A 48 -25.80 -9.55 7.27
CA PHE A 48 -25.49 -10.83 6.66
C PHE A 48 -23.98 -11.01 6.40
N ALA A 49 -23.30 -9.96 5.93
CA ALA A 49 -21.85 -9.98 5.77
C ALA A 49 -21.11 -10.23 7.09
N LEU A 50 -21.60 -9.68 8.20
CA LEU A 50 -21.06 -9.92 9.54
C LEU A 50 -21.25 -11.36 10.00
N GLN A 51 -22.44 -11.94 9.76
CA GLN A 51 -22.69 -13.35 10.07
C GLN A 51 -21.73 -14.27 9.31
N LEU A 52 -21.54 -14.01 8.00
CA LEU A 52 -20.59 -14.77 7.20
C LEU A 52 -19.15 -14.55 7.68
N ARG A 53 -18.77 -13.33 8.06
CA ARG A 53 -17.45 -13.05 8.65
C ARG A 53 -17.23 -13.87 9.91
N ASP A 54 -18.20 -13.91 10.84
CA ASP A 54 -18.09 -14.67 12.09
C ASP A 54 -17.93 -16.18 11.81
N GLN A 55 -18.65 -16.72 10.83
CA GLN A 55 -18.48 -18.11 10.37
C GLN A 55 -17.10 -18.35 9.74
N ALA A 56 -16.61 -17.42 8.92
CA ALA A 56 -15.30 -17.51 8.30
C ALA A 56 -14.16 -17.47 9.34
N GLU A 57 -14.27 -16.59 10.34
CA GLU A 57 -13.33 -16.49 11.47
C GLU A 57 -13.33 -17.80 12.28
N GLY A 58 -14.50 -18.38 12.56
CA GLY A 58 -14.61 -19.69 13.19
C GLY A 58 -13.95 -20.81 12.39
N ALA A 59 -14.17 -20.87 11.08
CA ALA A 59 -13.54 -21.84 10.19
C ALA A 59 -12.01 -21.65 10.08
N LEU A 60 -11.55 -20.40 10.09
CA LEU A 60 -10.13 -20.06 10.10
C LEU A 60 -9.47 -20.55 11.39
N GLN A 61 -10.08 -20.30 12.55
CA GLN A 61 -9.58 -20.77 13.83
C GLN A 61 -9.59 -22.30 13.93
N ALA A 62 -10.63 -22.96 13.42
CA ALA A 62 -10.68 -24.42 13.36
C ALA A 62 -9.53 -25.01 12.52
N SER A 63 -9.22 -24.39 11.38
CA SER A 63 -8.11 -24.81 10.51
C SER A 63 -6.76 -24.61 11.18
N LEU A 64 -6.56 -23.49 11.90
CA LEU A 64 -5.36 -23.27 12.72
C LEU A 64 -5.21 -24.33 13.82
N ASN A 65 -6.30 -24.64 14.54
CA ASN A 65 -6.28 -25.63 15.61
C ASN A 65 -6.04 -27.06 15.10
N ALA A 66 -6.53 -27.37 13.90
CA ALA A 66 -6.31 -28.65 13.24
C ALA A 66 -4.94 -28.77 12.56
N GLY A 67 -4.14 -27.69 12.53
CA GLY A 67 -2.87 -27.65 11.81
C GLY A 67 -3.00 -27.61 10.28
N TRP A 68 -4.20 -27.35 9.75
CA TRP A 68 -4.43 -27.20 8.31
C TRP A 68 -4.08 -25.78 7.86
N ILE A 69 -2.77 -25.51 7.76
CA ILE A 69 -2.20 -24.20 7.43
C ILE A 69 -1.63 -24.24 6.01
N ASP A 70 -2.25 -23.49 5.10
CA ASP A 70 -1.83 -23.36 3.70
C ASP A 70 -1.99 -21.92 3.17
N GLU A 71 -1.63 -21.68 1.91
CA GLU A 71 -1.75 -20.38 1.26
C GLU A 71 -3.20 -19.87 1.18
N ASN A 72 -4.18 -20.77 1.08
CA ASN A 72 -5.59 -20.39 1.02
C ASN A 72 -6.08 -19.88 2.38
N LEU A 73 -5.57 -20.43 3.48
CA LEU A 73 -5.84 -19.93 4.84
C LEU A 73 -5.26 -18.53 5.01
N ALA A 74 -4.05 -18.30 4.48
CA ALA A 74 -3.41 -17.00 4.52
C ALA A 74 -4.15 -15.96 3.65
N ILE A 75 -4.68 -16.34 2.48
CA ILE A 75 -5.56 -15.48 1.68
C ILE A 75 -6.85 -15.16 2.44
N ALA A 76 -7.46 -16.14 3.11
CA ALA A 76 -8.65 -15.92 3.94
C ALA A 76 -8.36 -14.95 5.10
N ALA A 77 -7.21 -15.08 5.76
CA ALA A 77 -6.77 -14.17 6.81
C ALA A 77 -6.56 -12.73 6.29
N LEU A 78 -6.01 -12.57 5.08
CA LEU A 78 -5.89 -11.24 4.44
C LEU A 78 -7.28 -10.66 4.17
N MET A 79 -8.21 -11.46 3.63
CA MET A 79 -9.59 -11.01 3.39
C MET A 79 -10.31 -10.62 4.68
N LEU A 80 -10.11 -11.38 5.77
CA LEU A 80 -10.64 -11.04 7.09
C LEU A 80 -10.05 -9.72 7.59
N ALA A 81 -8.73 -9.54 7.52
CA ALA A 81 -8.08 -8.29 7.93
C ALA A 81 -8.59 -7.09 7.11
N MET A 82 -8.80 -7.27 5.80
CA MET A 82 -9.41 -6.24 4.94
C MET A 82 -10.84 -5.90 5.40
N PHE A 83 -11.66 -6.89 5.74
CA PHE A 83 -13.01 -6.68 6.25
C PHE A 83 -13.00 -5.90 7.57
N GLU A 84 -12.12 -6.29 8.50
CA GLU A 84 -11.97 -5.62 9.80
C GLU A 84 -11.53 -4.16 9.71
N ASN A 85 -10.96 -3.76 8.56
CA ASN A 85 -10.52 -2.39 8.28
C ASN A 85 -11.43 -1.66 7.28
N ALA A 86 -12.58 -2.24 6.91
CA ALA A 86 -13.45 -1.68 5.88
C ALA A 86 -14.53 -0.70 6.38
N GLY A 87 -14.58 -0.37 7.67
CA GLY A 87 -15.51 0.67 8.17
C GLY A 87 -16.95 0.22 8.35
N TYR A 88 -17.23 -0.80 9.17
CA TYR A 88 -18.59 -1.27 9.47
C TYR A 88 -19.09 -0.79 10.86
N PRO A 89 -20.40 -0.86 11.17
CA PRO A 89 -20.95 -0.24 12.38
C PRO A 89 -20.36 -0.74 13.71
N GLN A 90 -20.03 -2.03 13.78
CA GLN A 90 -19.47 -2.69 14.96
C GLN A 90 -17.92 -2.79 14.92
N GLN A 91 -17.26 -2.01 14.06
CA GLN A 91 -15.82 -2.06 13.91
C GLN A 91 -15.12 -1.72 15.23
N SER A 92 -14.03 -2.43 15.53
CA SER A 92 -13.18 -2.13 16.68
C SER A 92 -11.71 -2.17 16.27
N ILE A 93 -10.93 -1.20 16.75
CA ILE A 93 -9.49 -1.17 16.53
C ILE A 93 -8.80 -2.44 17.03
N HIS A 94 -9.30 -3.03 18.12
CA HIS A 94 -8.77 -4.28 18.66
C HIS A 94 -8.94 -5.44 17.68
N ARG A 95 -10.09 -5.56 17.01
CA ARG A 95 -10.33 -6.60 15.99
C ARG A 95 -9.52 -6.35 14.73
N SER A 96 -9.44 -5.08 14.30
CA SER A 96 -8.61 -4.69 13.16
C SER A 96 -7.15 -5.06 13.39
N PHE A 97 -6.59 -4.82 14.58
CA PHE A 97 -5.21 -5.17 14.88
C PHE A 97 -5.01 -6.67 15.11
N ALA A 98 -5.93 -7.34 15.82
CA ALA A 98 -5.86 -8.78 16.04
C ALA A 98 -5.87 -9.58 14.73
N SER A 99 -6.74 -9.23 13.78
CA SER A 99 -6.80 -9.88 12.47
C SER A 99 -5.51 -9.69 11.64
N ILE A 100 -4.88 -8.51 11.72
CA ILE A 100 -3.59 -8.26 11.08
C ILE A 100 -2.47 -9.11 11.72
N HIS A 101 -2.43 -9.23 13.05
CA HIS A 101 -1.45 -10.09 13.73
C HIS A 101 -1.63 -11.57 13.40
N VAL A 102 -2.87 -12.05 13.27
CA VAL A 102 -3.16 -13.43 12.83
C VAL A 102 -2.62 -13.66 11.42
N LEU A 103 -2.89 -12.74 10.49
CA LEU A 103 -2.34 -12.80 9.13
C LEU A 103 -0.80 -12.83 9.13
N ASP A 104 -0.17 -11.91 9.85
CA ASP A 104 1.29 -11.81 9.94
C ASP A 104 1.91 -13.12 10.49
N ARG A 105 1.28 -13.71 11.51
CA ARG A 105 1.69 -15.00 12.09
C ARG A 105 1.53 -16.17 11.11
N ILE A 106 0.47 -16.21 10.32
CA ILE A 106 0.27 -17.25 9.30
C ILE A 106 1.33 -17.13 8.21
N ILE A 107 1.58 -15.92 7.72
CA ILE A 107 2.63 -15.65 6.71
C ILE A 107 3.99 -16.11 7.22
N ARG A 108 4.31 -15.80 8.48
CA ARG A 108 5.56 -16.22 9.11
C ARG A 108 5.64 -17.74 9.28
N THR A 109 4.57 -18.39 9.74
CA THR A 109 4.50 -19.86 9.89
C THR A 109 4.76 -20.56 8.56
N LEU A 110 4.21 -20.03 7.48
CA LEU A 110 4.39 -20.56 6.12
C LEU A 110 5.70 -20.12 5.45
N SER A 111 6.51 -19.29 6.11
CA SER A 111 7.76 -18.73 5.57
C SER A 111 7.61 -18.05 4.20
N LEU A 112 6.44 -17.44 3.94
CA LEU A 112 6.09 -16.95 2.60
C LEU A 112 7.00 -15.82 2.09
N THR A 113 7.65 -15.09 2.99
CA THR A 113 8.59 -14.02 2.63
C THR A 113 9.94 -14.53 2.13
N THR A 114 10.16 -15.85 2.14
CA THR A 114 11.45 -16.50 1.81
C THR A 114 11.34 -17.58 0.74
N ILE A 115 10.20 -17.67 0.06
CA ILE A 115 9.96 -18.72 -0.95
C ILE A 115 10.93 -18.64 -2.15
N ASP A 116 11.56 -17.48 -2.36
CA ASP A 116 12.56 -17.26 -3.40
C ASP A 116 13.99 -17.16 -2.84
N ALA A 117 14.25 -17.63 -1.61
CA ALA A 117 15.59 -17.56 -0.99
C ALA A 117 16.68 -18.31 -1.77
N SER A 118 16.30 -19.25 -2.63
CA SER A 118 17.21 -19.97 -3.52
C SER A 118 17.38 -19.32 -4.90
N ASP A 119 16.59 -18.29 -5.21
CA ASP A 119 16.69 -17.54 -6.47
C ASP A 119 17.78 -16.47 -6.32
N PRO A 120 18.85 -16.49 -7.14
CA PRO A 120 19.91 -15.50 -7.07
C PRO A 120 19.45 -14.07 -7.42
N ASN A 121 18.29 -13.93 -8.08
CA ASN A 121 17.70 -12.63 -8.39
C ASN A 121 16.83 -12.10 -7.26
N ALA A 122 16.52 -12.88 -6.22
CA ALA A 122 15.76 -12.39 -5.07
C ALA A 122 16.56 -11.33 -4.31
N SER A 123 15.94 -10.18 -4.07
CA SER A 123 16.57 -9.12 -3.28
C SER A 123 16.54 -9.52 -1.80
N THR A 124 17.64 -9.27 -1.09
CA THR A 124 17.75 -9.41 0.36
C THR A 124 18.12 -8.07 0.99
N PHE A 125 17.83 -7.91 2.27
CA PHE A 125 18.00 -6.63 2.96
C PHE A 125 18.63 -6.83 4.34
N ALA A 126 19.56 -5.94 4.70
CA ALA A 126 20.26 -5.96 5.97
C ALA A 126 19.51 -5.21 7.07
N LEU A 127 19.66 -5.69 8.30
CA LEU A 127 18.98 -5.12 9.47
C LEU A 127 19.50 -3.71 9.76
N ARG A 128 18.55 -2.78 9.99
CA ARG A 128 18.83 -1.34 10.24
C ARG A 128 19.53 -0.62 9.08
N GLU A 129 19.56 -1.23 7.91
CA GLU A 129 20.01 -0.58 6.69
C GLU A 129 18.81 -0.17 5.84
N VAL A 130 19.03 0.77 4.92
CA VAL A 130 18.01 1.17 3.96
C VAL A 130 17.80 0.04 2.98
N PRO A 131 16.55 -0.38 2.68
CA PRO A 131 16.27 -1.49 1.78
C PRO A 131 16.58 -1.08 0.33
N ARG A 132 17.85 -1.20 -0.06
CA ARG A 132 18.36 -0.88 -1.39
C ARG A 132 18.40 -2.14 -2.25
N VAL A 133 18.05 -1.99 -3.52
CA VAL A 133 18.19 -3.06 -4.50
C VAL A 133 19.42 -2.77 -5.34
N ILE A 134 20.47 -3.57 -5.16
CA ILE A 134 21.70 -3.47 -5.95
C ILE A 134 21.44 -4.21 -7.27
N THR A 135 21.21 -3.47 -8.35
CA THR A 135 21.18 -4.04 -9.69
C THR A 135 22.62 -4.23 -10.16
N ILE A 136 23.20 -5.42 -9.97
CA ILE A 136 24.47 -5.77 -10.60
C ILE A 136 24.20 -5.84 -12.11
N ARG A 137 24.67 -4.86 -12.89
CA ARG A 137 24.79 -5.04 -14.34
C ARG A 137 25.84 -6.13 -14.53
N HIS A 138 25.48 -7.24 -15.17
CA HIS A 138 26.47 -8.21 -15.59
C HIS A 138 27.58 -7.48 -16.36
N PRO A 139 28.85 -7.57 -15.94
CA PRO A 139 29.94 -7.04 -16.73
C PRO A 139 29.99 -7.87 -18.01
N HIS A 140 29.69 -7.25 -19.14
CA HIS A 140 30.32 -7.69 -20.38
C HIS A 140 31.83 -7.66 -20.13
N MET A 141 32.50 -8.77 -20.45
CA MET A 141 33.93 -8.94 -20.19
C MET A 141 34.78 -7.78 -20.73
N SER A 142 35.83 -7.42 -19.98
CA SER A 142 36.87 -6.38 -20.20
C SER A 142 36.36 -4.93 -20.07
N ASP A 143 36.90 -4.02 -19.25
CA ASP A 143 38.23 -3.89 -18.66
C ASP A 143 38.15 -3.28 -17.24
N SER A 144 39.18 -3.57 -16.44
CA SER A 144 39.43 -3.03 -15.11
C SER A 144 39.68 -1.51 -15.13
N ALA A 145 38.61 -0.71 -15.10
CA ALA A 145 38.65 0.73 -14.82
C ALA A 145 37.36 1.31 -14.21
N ASP A 146 36.38 0.49 -13.81
CA ASP A 146 35.01 0.96 -13.51
C ASP A 146 34.68 1.20 -12.02
N LEU A 147 35.68 1.47 -11.17
CA LEU A 147 35.40 1.83 -9.75
C LEU A 147 34.99 3.30 -9.52
N GLU A 148 34.90 4.12 -10.58
CA GLU A 148 34.58 5.55 -10.44
C GLU A 148 33.35 6.03 -11.24
N ARG A 149 32.48 5.12 -11.71
CA ARG A 149 31.33 5.48 -12.57
C ARG A 149 29.96 5.03 -12.05
N GLU A 150 29.69 5.15 -10.75
CA GLU A 150 28.38 4.84 -10.16
C GLU A 150 27.30 5.95 -10.27
N THR A 151 27.54 7.03 -11.04
CA THR A 151 26.61 8.17 -11.15
C THR A 151 26.16 8.50 -12.58
N SER A 152 26.29 7.57 -13.54
CA SER A 152 25.78 7.82 -14.90
C SER A 152 24.25 7.68 -14.96
N PRO A 153 23.52 8.64 -15.58
CA PRO A 153 22.07 8.58 -15.68
C PRO A 153 21.68 7.35 -16.49
N VAL A 154 20.70 6.61 -15.98
CA VAL A 154 20.09 5.47 -16.68
C VAL A 154 19.62 5.99 -18.05
N THR A 155 20.29 5.57 -19.13
CA THR A 155 19.80 5.75 -20.49
C THR A 155 18.45 5.06 -20.57
N HIS A 156 17.38 5.86 -20.65
CA HIS A 156 16.00 5.38 -20.58
C HIS A 156 15.63 4.59 -21.84
N GLU A 157 15.91 3.29 -21.85
CA GLU A 157 15.16 2.37 -22.70
C GLU A 157 13.66 2.47 -22.33
N ALA A 158 12.78 2.47 -23.33
CA ALA A 158 11.34 2.56 -23.11
C ALA A 158 10.87 1.42 -22.17
N CYS A 159 10.09 1.74 -21.12
CA CYS A 159 9.54 0.71 -20.21
C CYS A 159 8.59 -0.23 -20.96
N ASP A 160 8.75 -1.53 -20.70
CA ASP A 160 7.96 -2.65 -21.23
C ASP A 160 6.76 -3.01 -20.34
N CYS A 161 6.63 -2.39 -19.17
CA CYS A 161 5.69 -2.74 -18.11
C CYS A 161 4.23 -2.84 -18.58
N ALA A 162 3.79 -1.94 -19.49
CA ALA A 162 2.45 -1.99 -20.06
C ALA A 162 2.16 -3.27 -20.84
N SER A 163 3.17 -3.82 -21.52
CA SER A 163 3.05 -5.07 -22.28
C SER A 163 2.89 -6.29 -21.38
N LEU A 164 3.36 -6.21 -20.13
CA LEU A 164 3.35 -7.31 -19.15
C LEU A 164 2.07 -7.33 -18.29
N THR A 165 1.10 -6.45 -18.58
CA THR A 165 -0.11 -6.30 -17.77
C THR A 165 -1.14 -7.41 -17.99
N LEU A 166 -1.86 -7.79 -16.94
CA LEU A 166 -2.94 -8.77 -16.99
C LEU A 166 -3.98 -8.44 -18.06
N GLY A 167 -4.33 -7.16 -18.20
CA GLY A 167 -5.30 -6.71 -19.20
C GLY A 167 -4.83 -6.86 -20.66
N ARG A 168 -3.53 -7.07 -20.91
CA ARG A 168 -2.96 -7.38 -22.23
C ARG A 168 -2.90 -8.86 -22.52
N HIS A 169 -2.61 -9.67 -21.51
CA HIS A 169 -2.44 -11.12 -21.65
C HIS A 169 -3.73 -11.91 -21.46
N TRP A 170 -4.75 -11.34 -20.81
CA TRP A 170 -6.03 -12.02 -20.59
C TRP A 170 -7.22 -11.12 -20.92
N ALA A 171 -7.88 -11.38 -22.05
CA ALA A 171 -9.03 -10.60 -22.51
C ALA A 171 -10.20 -10.59 -21.49
N GLY A 172 -10.40 -11.72 -20.78
CA GLY A 172 -11.42 -11.85 -19.74
C GLY A 172 -11.17 -10.99 -18.50
N ALA A 173 -9.98 -10.39 -18.35
CA ALA A 173 -9.66 -9.52 -17.22
C ALA A 173 -10.60 -8.31 -17.14
N ARG A 174 -11.06 -7.78 -18.29
CA ARG A 174 -11.98 -6.63 -18.35
C ARG A 174 -13.33 -6.92 -17.72
N GLU A 175 -13.80 -8.16 -17.86
CA GLU A 175 -15.10 -8.59 -17.36
C GLU A 175 -15.00 -9.05 -15.89
N HIS A 176 -14.03 -9.91 -15.60
CA HIS A 176 -13.97 -10.58 -14.31
C HIS A 176 -13.13 -9.85 -13.25
N THR A 177 -12.08 -9.13 -13.67
CA THR A 177 -11.13 -8.48 -12.74
C THR A 177 -10.68 -7.08 -13.22
N PRO A 178 -11.62 -6.16 -13.53
CA PRO A 178 -11.30 -4.88 -14.16
C PRO A 178 -10.35 -3.98 -13.35
N LEU A 179 -10.28 -4.16 -12.03
CA LEU A 179 -9.37 -3.39 -11.14
C LEU A 179 -7.94 -3.93 -11.13
N TRP A 180 -7.74 -5.15 -11.63
CA TRP A 180 -6.45 -5.83 -11.61
C TRP A 180 -5.77 -5.80 -12.98
N MET A 181 -6.39 -5.16 -13.99
CA MET A 181 -5.86 -5.11 -15.35
C MET A 181 -4.43 -4.59 -15.43
N SER A 182 -4.05 -3.66 -14.56
CA SER A 182 -2.73 -3.03 -14.52
C SER A 182 -1.69 -3.80 -13.68
N THR A 183 -2.04 -4.97 -13.14
CA THR A 183 -1.09 -5.84 -12.42
C THR A 183 -0.34 -6.76 -13.39
N PRO A 184 0.79 -7.35 -12.99
CA PRO A 184 1.49 -8.33 -13.82
C PRO A 184 0.57 -9.49 -14.21
N ALA A 185 0.69 -9.94 -15.46
CA ALA A 185 -0.02 -11.11 -15.96
C ALA A 185 0.48 -12.41 -15.28
N TRP A 186 -0.20 -13.52 -15.57
CA TRP A 186 0.23 -14.87 -15.22
C TRP A 186 0.86 -15.50 -16.47
N ASP A 187 1.89 -16.33 -16.30
CA ASP A 187 2.45 -17.12 -17.42
C ASP A 187 1.71 -18.46 -17.51
N ASP A 188 1.11 -18.74 -18.66
CA ASP A 188 0.38 -19.99 -18.90
C ASP A 188 1.29 -21.22 -18.96
N ASN A 189 2.60 -21.03 -19.15
CA ASN A 189 3.59 -22.11 -19.18
C ASN A 189 4.11 -22.51 -17.80
N TRP A 190 3.70 -21.82 -16.73
CA TRP A 190 4.14 -22.15 -15.38
C TRP A 190 3.65 -23.52 -14.93
N SER A 191 4.53 -24.25 -14.24
CA SER A 191 4.15 -25.44 -13.50
C SER A 191 3.18 -25.09 -12.36
N GLU A 192 2.47 -26.08 -11.83
CA GLU A 192 1.61 -25.88 -10.67
C GLU A 192 2.38 -25.28 -9.47
N GLY A 193 3.63 -25.71 -9.27
CA GLY A 193 4.52 -25.17 -8.25
C GLY A 193 4.82 -23.68 -8.46
N GLU A 194 5.10 -23.24 -9.69
CA GLU A 194 5.36 -21.82 -9.99
C GLU A 194 4.09 -20.97 -9.86
N PHE A 195 2.93 -21.48 -10.26
CA PHE A 195 1.64 -20.82 -9.98
C PHE A 195 1.38 -20.65 -8.48
N LYS A 196 1.73 -21.65 -7.67
CA LYS A 196 1.61 -21.60 -6.22
C LYS A 196 2.57 -20.57 -5.63
N LYS A 197 3.85 -20.59 -6.04
CA LYS A 197 4.84 -19.56 -5.64
C LYS A 197 4.36 -18.16 -5.99
N GLU A 198 3.92 -17.93 -7.23
CA GLU A 198 3.41 -16.63 -7.65
C GLU A 198 2.18 -16.19 -6.84
N THR A 199 1.29 -17.13 -6.50
CA THR A 199 0.15 -16.84 -5.62
C THR A 199 0.62 -16.39 -4.24
N CYS A 200 1.63 -17.04 -3.66
CA CYS A 200 2.25 -16.65 -2.41
C CYS A 200 2.97 -15.28 -2.50
N ARG A 201 3.70 -15.01 -3.59
CA ARG A 201 4.33 -13.69 -3.84
C ARG A 201 3.27 -12.59 -3.84
N ARG A 202 2.20 -12.76 -4.62
CA ARG A 202 1.10 -11.79 -4.70
C ARG A 202 0.40 -11.60 -3.37
N LEU A 203 0.22 -12.67 -2.58
CA LEU A 203 -0.30 -12.59 -1.22
C LEU A 203 0.60 -11.75 -0.32
N CYS A 204 1.90 -12.04 -0.26
CA CYS A 204 2.87 -11.27 0.54
C CYS A 204 2.89 -9.80 0.13
N TRP A 205 3.04 -9.50 -1.16
CA TRP A 205 3.05 -8.12 -1.64
C TRP A 205 1.71 -7.40 -1.40
N SER A 206 0.57 -8.08 -1.55
CA SER A 206 -0.73 -7.49 -1.20
C SER A 206 -0.83 -7.17 0.29
N THR A 207 -0.33 -8.07 1.15
CA THR A 207 -0.27 -7.81 2.59
C THR A 207 0.65 -6.63 2.90
N VAL A 208 1.86 -6.56 2.30
CA VAL A 208 2.76 -5.40 2.44
C VAL A 208 2.04 -4.10 2.10
N SER A 209 1.38 -4.03 0.94
CA SER A 209 0.63 -2.84 0.53
C SER A 209 -0.44 -2.46 1.55
N PHE A 210 -1.22 -3.44 2.00
CA PHE A 210 -2.29 -3.26 2.97
C PHE A 210 -1.78 -2.75 4.32
N VAL A 211 -0.80 -3.42 4.93
CA VAL A 211 -0.28 -3.02 6.24
C VAL A 211 0.52 -1.72 6.17
N THR A 212 1.17 -1.43 5.03
CA THR A 212 1.84 -0.14 4.80
C THR A 212 0.82 1.00 4.81
N ALA A 213 -0.34 0.82 4.19
CA ALA A 213 -1.42 1.81 4.23
C ALA A 213 -1.94 2.05 5.67
N ILE A 214 -2.11 0.99 6.46
CA ILE A 214 -2.51 1.10 7.88
C ILE A 214 -1.41 1.79 8.71
N SER A 215 -0.14 1.40 8.54
CA SER A 215 1.01 2.02 9.20
C SER A 215 1.14 3.51 8.85
N SER A 216 0.91 3.84 7.58
CA SER A 216 0.89 5.19 7.02
C SER A 216 -0.21 6.05 7.68
N TYR A 217 -1.43 5.52 7.79
CA TYR A 217 -2.55 6.20 8.45
C TYR A 217 -2.34 6.39 9.96
N THR A 218 -1.92 5.33 10.67
CA THR A 218 -1.66 5.38 12.12
C THR A 218 -0.52 6.35 12.44
N THR A 219 0.54 6.39 11.63
CA THR A 219 1.64 7.35 11.77
C THR A 219 1.18 8.79 11.52
N ALA A 220 0.34 9.03 10.51
CA ALA A 220 -0.23 10.37 10.27
C ALA A 220 -1.10 10.86 11.43
N ARG A 221 -1.71 9.95 12.19
CA ARG A 221 -2.48 10.24 13.41
C ARG A 221 -1.63 10.30 14.68
N GLN A 222 -0.33 10.14 14.58
CA GLN A 222 0.58 10.00 15.73
C GLN A 222 0.14 8.89 16.71
N ALA A 223 -0.53 7.85 16.20
CA ALA A 223 -0.97 6.71 16.97
C ALA A 223 0.16 5.66 17.09
N ALA A 224 0.01 4.74 18.05
CA ALA A 224 0.89 3.59 18.17
C ALA A 224 0.87 2.78 16.86
N GLY A 225 2.07 2.47 16.35
CA GLY A 225 2.23 1.64 15.16
C GLY A 225 2.01 0.16 15.45
N LEU A 226 1.89 -0.61 14.37
CA LEU A 226 1.93 -2.06 14.41
C LEU A 226 3.37 -2.52 14.14
N ASP A 227 3.96 -3.25 15.08
CA ASP A 227 5.22 -3.96 14.84
C ASP A 227 4.89 -5.34 14.27
N LEU A 228 5.10 -5.48 12.95
CA LEU A 228 4.73 -6.67 12.18
C LEU A 228 5.96 -7.24 11.50
N TYR A 229 6.02 -8.56 11.40
CA TYR A 229 7.08 -9.25 10.68
C TYR A 229 7.09 -8.81 9.21
N ILE A 230 5.95 -8.81 8.52
CA ILE A 230 5.89 -8.52 7.07
C ILE A 230 6.33 -7.10 6.67
N THR A 231 6.44 -6.14 7.60
CA THR A 231 6.89 -4.77 7.32
C THR A 231 8.37 -4.53 7.56
N GLU A 232 9.12 -5.52 8.07
CA GLU A 232 10.56 -5.48 8.25
C GLU A 232 11.26 -6.18 7.06
N PRO A 233 11.88 -5.43 6.13
CA PRO A 233 12.59 -6.04 5.00
C PRO A 233 13.74 -6.94 5.45
N ALA A 234 14.34 -6.67 6.61
CA ALA A 234 15.51 -7.39 7.09
C ALA A 234 15.22 -8.58 8.01
N ASN A 235 13.97 -9.07 8.02
CA ASN A 235 13.43 -10.00 9.00
C ASN A 235 14.43 -11.01 9.61
N ALA A 236 14.44 -11.04 10.94
CA ALA A 236 15.55 -11.40 11.81
C ALA A 236 16.29 -12.72 11.49
N LEU A 237 17.63 -12.62 11.54
CA LEU A 237 18.70 -13.61 11.79
C LEU A 237 18.77 -14.92 10.98
N PHE A 238 17.66 -15.45 10.43
CA PHE A 238 17.66 -16.69 9.64
C PHE A 238 16.69 -16.68 8.43
N PHE A 239 15.79 -15.69 8.32
CA PHE A 239 14.76 -15.63 7.26
C PHE A 239 14.62 -14.19 6.73
N GLN A 240 15.66 -13.69 6.06
CA GLN A 240 15.59 -12.39 5.39
C GLN A 240 14.51 -12.42 4.32
N PHE A 241 13.84 -11.28 4.09
CA PHE A 241 12.90 -11.14 2.98
C PHE A 241 13.65 -11.45 1.68
N ALA A 242 13.28 -12.53 1.03
CA ALA A 242 13.87 -13.05 -0.19
C ALA A 242 12.72 -13.46 -1.10
N LEU A 243 12.16 -12.45 -1.76
CA LEU A 243 10.97 -12.55 -2.57
C LEU A 243 11.18 -11.73 -3.84
N LEU A 244 10.88 -12.32 -4.99
CA LEU A 244 10.83 -11.61 -6.25
C LEU A 244 9.73 -10.53 -6.19
N PHE A 245 10.03 -9.30 -6.65
CA PHE A 245 9.01 -8.26 -6.77
C PHE A 245 7.94 -8.67 -7.80
N PRO A 246 6.74 -8.07 -7.74
CA PRO A 246 5.69 -8.41 -8.68
C PRO A 246 6.11 -8.17 -10.13
N GLY A 247 5.94 -9.19 -10.96
CA GLY A 247 6.28 -9.17 -12.37
C GLY A 247 7.70 -9.63 -12.70
N GLU A 248 8.58 -9.86 -11.72
CA GLU A 248 9.92 -10.39 -12.02
C GLU A 248 9.91 -11.87 -12.45
N SER A 249 8.96 -12.63 -11.92
CA SER A 249 8.72 -14.03 -12.34
C SER A 249 8.15 -14.11 -13.76
N PHE A 250 7.55 -13.03 -14.25
CA PHE A 250 6.80 -12.98 -15.50
C PHE A 250 7.64 -12.35 -16.62
N VAL A 251 8.21 -13.21 -17.46
CA VAL A 251 9.09 -12.87 -18.60
C VAL A 251 10.38 -12.13 -18.17
N SER A 252 11.47 -12.35 -18.92
CA SER A 252 12.71 -11.58 -18.76
C SER A 252 12.49 -10.12 -19.16
N SER A 253 11.81 -9.34 -18.32
CA SER A 253 11.83 -7.88 -18.41
C SER A 253 13.30 -7.45 -18.45
N LYS A 254 13.61 -6.45 -19.27
CA LYS A 254 14.98 -5.96 -19.37
C LYS A 254 15.49 -5.37 -18.05
N ASN A 255 14.58 -4.94 -17.18
CA ASN A 255 14.91 -4.34 -15.89
C ASN A 255 13.81 -4.61 -14.84
N PRO A 256 13.66 -5.87 -14.39
CA PRO A 256 12.50 -6.32 -13.62
C PRO A 256 12.41 -5.61 -12.25
N LYS A 257 13.57 -5.30 -11.64
CA LYS A 257 13.73 -4.53 -10.38
C LYS A 257 13.37 -3.05 -10.49
N ASN A 258 13.31 -2.51 -11.69
CA ASN A 258 12.85 -1.15 -11.96
C ASN A 258 11.52 -1.13 -12.71
N SER A 259 10.78 -2.25 -12.76
CA SER A 259 9.39 -2.23 -13.21
C SER A 259 8.55 -1.33 -12.31
N ILE A 260 7.42 -0.82 -12.83
CA ILE A 260 6.57 0.08 -12.06
C ILE A 260 6.05 -0.57 -10.76
N TRP A 261 5.82 -1.88 -10.77
CA TRP A 261 5.37 -2.61 -9.60
C TRP A 261 6.48 -2.73 -8.56
N ALA A 262 7.69 -3.14 -8.98
CA ALA A 262 8.85 -3.22 -8.09
C ALA A 262 9.16 -1.86 -7.44
N LEU A 263 9.13 -0.77 -8.21
CA LEU A 263 9.35 0.58 -7.68
C LEU A 263 8.30 0.97 -6.63
N ASN A 264 7.02 0.67 -6.84
CA ASN A 264 5.99 0.94 -5.82
C ASN A 264 6.30 0.20 -4.51
N TYR A 265 6.62 -1.08 -4.54
CA TYR A 265 6.92 -1.83 -3.32
C TYR A 265 8.24 -1.41 -2.65
N ARG A 266 9.26 -1.02 -3.42
CA ARG A 266 10.49 -0.44 -2.88
C ARG A 266 10.22 0.86 -2.12
N THR A 267 9.35 1.74 -2.63
CA THR A 267 8.97 2.97 -1.90
C THR A 267 8.20 2.67 -0.60
N MET A 268 7.36 1.62 -0.57
CA MET A 268 6.66 1.18 0.64
C MET A 268 7.63 0.64 1.69
N PHE A 269 8.61 -0.18 1.27
CA PHE A 269 9.67 -0.68 2.16
C PHE A 269 10.56 0.43 2.70
N LEU A 270 10.93 1.40 1.85
CA LEU A 270 11.67 2.57 2.28
C LEU A 270 10.90 3.35 3.36
N TRP A 271 9.61 3.63 3.13
CA TRP A 271 8.74 4.28 4.11
C TRP A 271 8.65 3.49 5.42
N ASN A 272 8.35 2.19 5.37
CA ASN A 272 8.22 1.35 6.57
C ASN A 272 9.53 1.33 7.36
N SER A 273 10.68 1.27 6.69
CA SER A 273 11.99 1.27 7.32
C SER A 273 12.28 2.61 7.99
N CYS A 274 11.96 3.74 7.33
CA CYS A 274 12.07 5.07 7.95
C CYS A 274 11.17 5.20 9.19
N ALA A 275 9.90 4.83 9.07
CA ALA A 275 8.95 4.91 10.19
C ALA A 275 9.38 4.04 11.39
N ARG A 276 9.99 2.88 11.14
CA ARG A 276 10.55 2.01 12.18
C ARG A 276 11.83 2.58 12.78
N MET A 277 12.76 3.07 11.96
CA MET A 277 14.01 3.69 12.45
C MET A 277 13.74 4.93 13.33
N CYS A 278 12.71 5.73 13.01
CA CYS A 278 12.30 6.85 13.87
C CYS A 278 11.84 6.40 15.26
N ARG A 279 11.26 5.20 15.36
CA ARG A 279 10.76 4.61 16.61
C ARG A 279 11.79 3.68 17.30
N ASP A 280 12.91 3.35 16.64
CA ASP A 280 13.94 2.49 17.22
C ASP A 280 14.72 3.27 18.30
N LEU A 281 14.40 2.95 19.56
CA LEU A 281 15.08 3.49 20.74
C LEU A 281 16.47 2.88 20.95
N ARG A 282 16.77 1.76 20.28
CA ARG A 282 18.04 1.04 20.38
C ARG A 282 19.03 1.44 19.29
N ALA A 283 18.64 2.32 18.36
CA ALA A 283 19.53 2.86 17.34
C ALA A 283 20.19 4.15 17.85
N THR A 284 21.51 4.21 17.74
CA THR A 284 22.34 5.37 18.07
C THR A 284 22.11 6.52 17.10
N ASP A 285 22.44 7.74 17.52
CA ASP A 285 22.34 8.93 16.67
C ASP A 285 23.19 8.80 15.39
N ALA A 286 24.37 8.16 15.49
CA ALA A 286 25.22 7.88 14.34
C ALA A 286 24.60 6.86 13.36
N GLU A 287 23.90 5.83 13.86
CA GLU A 287 23.13 4.91 13.01
C GLU A 287 21.97 5.64 12.33
N LYS A 288 21.23 6.48 13.06
CA LYS A 288 20.12 7.28 12.51
C LYS A 288 20.59 8.29 11.46
N ALA A 289 21.73 8.94 11.67
CA ALA A 289 22.34 9.85 10.70
C ALA A 289 22.69 9.14 9.39
N ARG A 290 23.41 8.01 9.49
CA ARG A 290 23.81 7.19 8.32
C ARG A 290 22.58 6.66 7.58
N PHE A 291 21.58 6.17 8.32
CA PHE A 291 20.33 5.71 7.75
C PHE A 291 19.59 6.85 7.03
N GLY A 292 19.46 8.03 7.65
CA GLY A 292 18.79 9.20 7.06
C GLY A 292 19.42 9.65 5.74
N MET A 293 20.75 9.76 5.70
CA MET A 293 21.51 10.03 4.47
C MET A 293 21.26 8.97 3.40
N ALA A 294 21.32 7.69 3.79
CA ALA A 294 21.12 6.60 2.85
C ALA A 294 19.68 6.54 2.31
N ALA A 295 18.69 6.88 3.13
CA ALA A 295 17.28 6.89 2.78
C ALA A 295 16.96 8.06 1.84
N TRP A 296 17.63 9.19 2.03
CA TRP A 296 17.53 10.34 1.12
C TRP A 296 18.00 9.98 -0.29
N LEU A 297 19.18 9.39 -0.40
CA LEU A 297 19.74 8.95 -1.70
C LEU A 297 18.87 7.90 -2.39
N GLU A 298 18.32 6.93 -1.65
CA GLU A 298 17.41 5.94 -2.21
C GLU A 298 16.08 6.59 -2.67
N ALA A 299 15.56 7.56 -1.93
CA ALA A 299 14.37 8.30 -2.33
C ALA A 299 14.58 9.09 -3.63
N ASP A 300 15.77 9.68 -3.83
CA ASP A 300 16.15 10.39 -5.06
C ASP A 300 16.30 9.42 -6.23
N TYR A 301 16.95 8.28 -6.03
CA TYR A 301 17.03 7.21 -7.03
C TYR A 301 15.64 6.72 -7.46
N LEU A 302 14.77 6.39 -6.50
CA LEU A 302 13.41 5.89 -6.77
C LEU A 302 12.54 6.94 -7.47
N GLU A 303 12.66 8.22 -7.11
CA GLU A 303 11.94 9.30 -7.79
C GLU A 303 12.41 9.42 -9.26
N ALA A 304 13.71 9.35 -9.52
CA ALA A 304 14.26 9.38 -10.87
C ALA A 304 13.82 8.15 -11.69
N ALA A 305 13.86 6.96 -11.08
CA ALA A 305 13.41 5.73 -11.72
C ALA A 305 11.92 5.81 -12.10
N LEU A 306 11.04 6.27 -11.20
CA LEU A 306 9.61 6.47 -11.48
C LEU A 306 9.39 7.51 -12.59
N LYS A 307 10.13 8.62 -12.62
CA LYS A 307 10.05 9.62 -13.71
C LYS A 307 10.46 9.05 -15.07
N GLY A 308 11.32 8.03 -15.09
CA GLY A 308 11.72 7.34 -16.31
C GLY A 308 10.62 6.51 -16.97
N HIS A 309 9.53 6.22 -16.26
CA HIS A 309 8.44 5.39 -16.79
C HIS A 309 7.46 6.19 -17.65
N THR A 310 7.21 5.71 -18.87
CA THR A 310 6.24 6.31 -19.82
C THR A 310 4.95 5.52 -19.93
N CYS A 311 4.83 4.36 -19.26
CA CYS A 311 3.69 3.45 -19.36
C CYS A 311 2.39 3.96 -18.72
N ARG A 312 2.46 5.05 -17.94
CA ARG A 312 1.35 5.65 -17.19
C ARG A 312 0.65 4.71 -16.20
N LEU A 313 1.21 3.54 -15.89
CA LEU A 313 0.60 2.57 -14.99
C LEU A 313 0.53 3.03 -13.52
N GLU A 314 1.35 4.00 -13.10
CA GLU A 314 1.32 4.57 -11.75
C GLU A 314 -0.08 4.99 -11.29
N ARG A 315 -0.86 5.54 -12.23
CA ARG A 315 -2.20 6.05 -11.95
C ARG A 315 -3.14 4.96 -11.45
N ALA A 316 -2.98 3.73 -11.95
CA ALA A 316 -3.79 2.57 -11.56
C ALA A 316 -3.62 2.22 -10.07
N PHE A 317 -2.50 2.65 -9.49
CA PHE A 317 -2.17 2.50 -8.07
C PHE A 317 -2.29 3.85 -7.33
N LEU A 318 -3.07 4.80 -7.85
CA LEU A 318 -3.27 6.14 -7.28
C LEU A 318 -1.98 6.90 -6.97
N PHE A 319 -0.93 6.66 -7.76
CA PHE A 319 0.40 7.25 -7.53
C PHE A 319 0.96 6.94 -6.13
N GLN A 320 0.57 5.82 -5.51
CA GLN A 320 1.01 5.40 -4.17
C GLN A 320 2.52 5.50 -4.00
N GLY A 321 3.32 5.06 -4.98
CA GLY A 321 4.78 5.16 -4.87
C GLY A 321 5.29 6.61 -4.71
N ARG A 322 4.67 7.57 -5.39
CA ARG A 322 5.00 9.00 -5.24
C ARG A 322 4.55 9.55 -3.89
N GLU A 323 3.41 9.09 -3.39
CA GLU A 323 2.95 9.41 -2.03
C GLU A 323 3.94 8.92 -0.98
N TYR A 324 4.37 7.64 -1.06
CA TYR A 324 5.33 7.06 -0.12
C TYR A 324 6.69 7.76 -0.17
N LEU A 325 7.16 8.18 -1.35
CA LEU A 325 8.36 8.99 -1.48
C LEU A 325 8.23 10.37 -0.83
N PHE A 326 7.08 11.01 -0.97
CA PHE A 326 6.84 12.29 -0.32
C PHE A 326 6.88 12.15 1.20
N ILE A 327 6.10 11.24 1.77
CA ILE A 327 6.04 11.07 3.24
C ILE A 327 7.36 10.56 3.82
N THR A 328 8.14 9.80 3.04
CA THR A 328 9.51 9.41 3.41
C THR A 328 10.43 10.63 3.50
N ARG A 329 10.42 11.52 2.51
CA ARG A 329 11.23 12.75 2.56
C ARG A 329 10.83 13.63 3.71
N MET A 330 9.54 13.74 3.99
CA MET A 330 9.03 14.44 5.18
C MET A 330 9.63 13.83 6.45
N CYS A 331 9.49 12.52 6.63
CA CYS A 331 10.07 11.81 7.76
C CYS A 331 11.58 12.07 7.90
N ILE A 332 12.35 12.03 6.81
CA ILE A 332 13.79 12.33 6.85
C ILE A 332 14.06 13.79 7.25
N SER A 333 13.31 14.72 6.67
CA SER A 333 13.50 16.16 6.89
C SER A 333 13.14 16.60 8.30
N TYR A 334 12.19 15.95 8.98
CA TYR A 334 11.80 16.33 10.35
C TYR A 334 12.48 15.49 11.43
N GLU A 335 12.60 14.18 11.22
CA GLU A 335 13.06 13.26 12.27
C GLU A 335 14.57 13.01 12.23
N PHE A 336 15.16 12.94 11.03
CA PHE A 336 16.58 12.65 10.84
C PHE A 336 17.46 13.89 10.69
N GLN A 337 16.89 15.04 10.33
CA GLN A 337 17.64 16.29 10.13
C GLN A 337 18.53 16.65 11.32
N ARG A 338 18.05 16.44 12.56
CA ARG A 338 18.83 16.71 13.79
C ARG A 338 20.11 15.88 13.92
N PHE A 339 20.23 14.79 13.16
CA PHE A 339 21.40 13.89 13.19
C PHE A 339 22.30 14.04 11.96
N MET A 340 21.88 14.80 10.93
CA MET A 340 22.61 14.93 9.67
C MET A 340 23.50 16.19 9.66
N PRO A 341 24.69 16.15 9.02
CA PRO A 341 25.55 17.32 8.90
C PRO A 341 24.88 18.46 8.11
N LEU A 342 24.99 19.70 8.61
CA LEU A 342 24.43 20.92 7.99
C LEU A 342 24.76 21.10 6.50
N ALA A 343 25.94 20.70 6.05
CA ALA A 343 26.34 20.81 4.64
C ALA A 343 25.57 19.87 3.70
N ALA A 344 25.01 18.76 4.20
CA ALA A 344 24.12 17.89 3.42
C ALA A 344 22.67 18.41 3.39
N ILE A 345 22.34 19.38 4.27
CA ILE A 345 21.01 19.99 4.42
C ILE A 345 20.87 21.25 3.55
N ASP A 346 21.96 21.76 2.97
CA ASP A 346 22.04 23.05 2.25
C ASP A 346 21.22 23.10 0.93
N THR A 347 20.56 22.01 0.54
CA THR A 347 19.44 22.04 -0.43
C THR A 347 18.16 22.69 0.13
N GLY A 348 18.11 23.00 1.43
CA GLY A 348 17.37 24.11 2.02
C GLY A 348 15.86 23.91 2.23
N SER A 349 15.36 24.45 3.35
CA SER A 349 13.93 24.68 3.62
C SER A 349 13.10 25.13 2.39
N PRO A 350 13.61 25.98 1.47
CA PRO A 350 12.90 26.32 0.23
C PRO A 350 12.64 25.14 -0.72
N PHE A 351 13.55 24.18 -0.85
CA PHE A 351 13.32 22.98 -1.67
C PHE A 351 12.24 22.09 -1.07
N HIS A 352 12.31 21.84 0.23
CA HIS A 352 11.29 21.07 0.96
C HIS A 352 9.93 21.75 0.84
N ARG A 353 9.88 23.08 0.99
CA ARG A 353 8.66 23.86 0.79
C ARG A 353 8.09 23.70 -0.62
N ARG A 354 8.89 23.85 -1.68
CA ARG A 354 8.43 23.65 -3.07
C ARG A 354 7.90 22.24 -3.31
N LYS A 355 8.59 21.21 -2.80
CA LYS A 355 8.15 19.81 -2.92
C LYS A 355 6.83 19.58 -2.18
N THR A 356 6.68 20.17 -1.00
CA THR A 356 5.45 20.17 -0.22
C THR A 356 4.30 20.84 -0.97
N GLU A 357 4.50 22.03 -1.52
CA GLU A 357 3.50 22.74 -2.33
C GLU A 357 3.09 21.91 -3.55
N GLN A 358 4.05 21.34 -4.29
CA GLN A 358 3.79 20.46 -5.43
C GLN A 358 2.95 19.23 -5.05
N TRP A 359 3.28 18.57 -3.93
CA TRP A 359 2.53 17.43 -3.44
C TRP A 359 1.12 17.83 -3.02
N LEU A 360 0.96 18.93 -2.29
CA LEU A 360 -0.33 19.48 -1.87
C LEU A 360 -1.22 19.79 -3.08
N THR A 361 -0.71 20.49 -4.08
CA THR A 361 -1.44 20.78 -5.32
C THR A 361 -1.84 19.49 -6.07
N HIS A 362 -0.97 18.48 -6.08
CA HIS A 362 -1.30 17.17 -6.66
C HIS A 362 -2.45 16.49 -5.89
N GLN A 363 -2.43 16.49 -4.56
CA GLN A 363 -3.49 15.91 -3.74
C GLN A 363 -4.85 16.61 -3.94
N ALA A 364 -4.87 17.95 -4.05
CA ALA A 364 -6.10 18.67 -4.39
C ALA A 364 -6.66 18.24 -5.77
N THR A 365 -5.77 18.07 -6.76
CA THR A 365 -6.16 17.61 -8.09
C THR A 365 -6.75 16.20 -8.02
N VAL A 366 -6.11 15.28 -7.28
CA VAL A 366 -6.64 13.92 -7.07
C VAL A 366 -7.99 13.96 -6.37
N ALA A 367 -8.17 14.75 -5.32
CA ALA A 367 -9.43 14.89 -4.60
C ALA A 367 -10.58 15.34 -5.53
N GLN A 368 -10.34 16.38 -6.35
CA GLN A 368 -11.31 16.88 -7.31
C GLN A 368 -11.65 15.83 -8.38
N GLN A 369 -10.64 15.14 -8.93
CA GLN A 369 -10.83 14.14 -9.97
C GLN A 369 -11.60 12.92 -9.45
N VAL A 370 -11.32 12.46 -8.21
CA VAL A 370 -12.04 11.33 -7.63
C VAL A 370 -13.54 11.61 -7.48
N MET A 371 -13.92 12.87 -7.20
CA MET A 371 -15.33 13.27 -7.14
C MET A 371 -16.03 13.17 -8.52
N LEU A 372 -15.28 13.28 -9.63
CA LEU A 372 -15.78 13.02 -10.98
C LEU A 372 -15.84 11.52 -11.33
N GLY A 373 -15.32 10.67 -10.46
CA GLY A 373 -15.29 9.21 -10.58
C GLY A 373 -13.86 8.67 -10.45
N LEU A 374 -13.68 7.53 -9.75
CA LEU A 374 -12.36 6.98 -9.47
C LEU A 374 -11.54 6.66 -10.74
N HIS A 375 -12.24 6.30 -11.83
CA HIS A 375 -11.64 6.01 -13.13
C HIS A 375 -10.94 7.22 -13.78
N THR A 376 -11.28 8.46 -13.42
CA THR A 376 -10.63 9.67 -13.95
C THR A 376 -9.17 9.77 -13.46
N VAL A 377 -8.92 9.29 -12.24
CA VAL A 377 -7.58 9.19 -11.67
C VAL A 377 -6.92 7.88 -12.08
N THR A 378 -7.58 6.74 -11.86
CA THR A 378 -6.94 5.43 -12.02
C THR A 378 -6.81 4.98 -13.47
N GLY A 379 -7.55 5.58 -14.38
CA GLY A 379 -7.68 5.09 -15.77
C GLY A 379 -8.25 3.67 -15.86
N GLN A 380 -8.75 3.11 -14.76
CA GLN A 380 -9.29 1.75 -14.69
C GLN A 380 -10.80 1.80 -14.75
N GLY A 381 -11.38 1.26 -15.84
CA GLY A 381 -12.80 0.87 -15.98
C GLY A 381 -13.86 1.93 -15.64
N SER A 382 -14.75 2.26 -16.57
CA SER A 382 -15.83 3.24 -16.38
C SER A 382 -16.85 2.92 -15.28
N LYS A 383 -16.80 1.73 -14.65
CA LYS A 383 -17.70 1.30 -13.56
C LYS A 383 -17.11 1.47 -12.15
N GLY A 384 -15.88 1.98 -12.02
CA GLY A 384 -15.25 2.20 -10.71
C GLY A 384 -15.79 3.45 -10.01
N SER A 385 -16.79 3.29 -9.15
CA SER A 385 -17.23 4.35 -8.25
C SER A 385 -16.53 4.25 -6.89
N ILE A 386 -16.15 5.41 -6.32
CA ILE A 386 -15.67 5.52 -4.94
C ILE A 386 -16.70 4.98 -3.94
N THR A 387 -17.99 5.02 -4.29
CA THR A 387 -19.10 4.58 -3.41
C THR A 387 -18.99 3.13 -2.95
N TYR A 388 -18.33 2.26 -3.72
CA TYR A 388 -18.12 0.84 -3.38
C TYR A 388 -16.78 0.59 -2.65
N ARG A 389 -16.14 1.63 -2.11
CA ARG A 389 -14.78 1.57 -1.59
C ARG A 389 -14.67 2.30 -0.24
N PRO A 390 -15.32 1.78 0.82
CA PRO A 390 -15.39 2.47 2.11
C PRO A 390 -14.02 2.74 2.74
N PHE A 391 -13.03 1.90 2.46
CA PHE A 391 -11.67 2.04 2.99
C PHE A 391 -10.94 3.32 2.52
N PHE A 392 -11.33 3.94 1.40
CA PHE A 392 -10.70 5.19 0.96
C PHE A 392 -10.93 6.35 1.93
N ALA A 393 -11.97 6.31 2.77
CA ALA A 393 -12.19 7.34 3.79
C ALA A 393 -10.96 7.50 4.71
N PHE A 394 -10.32 6.39 5.10
CA PHE A 394 -9.10 6.42 5.91
C PHE A 394 -7.92 7.04 5.17
N TRP A 395 -7.80 6.78 3.86
CA TRP A 395 -6.76 7.37 3.03
C TRP A 395 -6.92 8.89 2.93
N PHE A 396 -8.13 9.40 2.65
CA PHE A 396 -8.38 10.86 2.62
C PHE A 396 -8.11 11.52 3.96
N MET A 397 -8.59 10.93 5.06
CA MET A 397 -8.30 11.43 6.41
C MET A 397 -6.80 11.45 6.69
N SER A 398 -6.04 10.46 6.20
CA SER A 398 -4.58 10.44 6.32
C SER A 398 -3.93 11.65 5.63
N GLN A 399 -4.44 12.05 4.46
CA GLN A 399 -3.92 13.22 3.74
C GLN A 399 -4.23 14.52 4.47
N ILE A 400 -5.43 14.68 5.02
CA ILE A 400 -5.79 15.86 5.83
C ILE A 400 -4.88 15.95 7.07
N ASN A 401 -4.66 14.85 7.81
CA ASN A 401 -3.76 14.87 8.98
C ASN A 401 -2.34 15.34 8.62
N ARG A 402 -1.82 14.90 7.47
CA ARG A 402 -0.49 15.35 6.98
C ARG A 402 -0.48 16.81 6.58
N ALA A 403 -1.52 17.27 5.88
CA ALA A 403 -1.65 18.67 5.50
C ALA A 403 -1.77 19.58 6.73
N LEU A 404 -2.51 19.16 7.77
CA LEU A 404 -2.57 19.88 9.04
C LEU A 404 -1.23 19.88 9.78
N SER A 405 -0.53 18.73 9.83
CA SER A 405 0.81 18.67 10.42
C SER A 405 1.80 19.61 9.71
N LEU A 406 1.71 19.68 8.39
CA LEU A 406 2.48 20.61 7.55
C LEU A 406 2.18 22.07 7.86
N TRP A 407 0.89 22.41 8.01
CA TRP A 407 0.45 23.74 8.42
C TRP A 407 0.94 24.11 9.82
N ASP A 408 0.91 23.17 10.76
CA ASP A 408 1.39 23.41 12.12
C ASP A 408 2.90 23.70 12.15
N LEU A 409 3.66 23.09 11.24
CA LEU A 409 5.10 23.32 11.06
C LEU A 409 5.40 24.63 10.33
N ASP A 410 4.58 25.03 9.35
CA ASP A 410 4.70 26.28 8.60
C ASP A 410 3.33 26.94 8.37
N ARG A 411 3.01 27.91 9.24
CA ARG A 411 1.75 28.69 9.23
C ARG A 411 1.60 29.63 8.03
N THR A 412 2.56 29.66 7.12
CA THR A 412 2.40 30.40 5.86
C THR A 412 1.94 29.50 4.72
N LEU A 413 1.85 28.18 4.94
CA LEU A 413 1.47 27.18 3.94
C LEU A 413 -0.06 27.01 3.86
N THR A 414 -0.76 28.09 3.54
CA THR A 414 -2.24 28.12 3.49
C THR A 414 -2.83 27.13 2.49
N VAL A 415 -2.08 26.78 1.44
CA VAL A 415 -2.45 25.73 0.47
C VAL A 415 -2.75 24.38 1.13
N ALA A 416 -2.15 24.07 2.28
CA ALA A 416 -2.44 22.85 3.03
C ALA A 416 -3.90 22.81 3.54
N LEU A 417 -4.44 23.96 3.93
CA LEU A 417 -5.83 24.10 4.37
C LEU A 417 -6.81 24.01 3.19
N ASP A 418 -6.45 24.56 2.03
CA ASP A 418 -7.24 24.44 0.80
C ASP A 418 -7.35 22.99 0.31
N VAL A 419 -6.24 22.25 0.34
CA VAL A 419 -6.20 20.82 0.04
C VAL A 419 -7.07 20.04 1.03
N SER A 420 -6.95 20.35 2.33
CA SER A 420 -7.75 19.69 3.36
C SER A 420 -9.25 19.89 3.14
N LYS A 421 -9.67 21.11 2.75
CA LYS A 421 -11.07 21.40 2.37
C LYS A 421 -11.52 20.60 1.15
N ALA A 422 -10.65 20.42 0.13
CA ALA A 422 -10.98 19.62 -1.04
C ALA A 422 -11.15 18.12 -0.72
N LEU A 423 -10.40 17.61 0.25
CA LEU A 423 -10.43 16.20 0.67
C LEU A 423 -11.63 15.85 1.57
N ILE A 424 -12.37 16.84 2.07
CA ILE A 424 -13.58 16.64 2.88
C ILE A 424 -14.71 16.02 2.07
N ALA A 425 -14.95 16.49 0.85
CA ALA A 425 -16.12 16.08 0.07
C ALA A 425 -16.17 14.55 -0.20
N PRO A 426 -15.06 13.87 -0.57
CA PRO A 426 -15.04 12.41 -0.66
C PRO A 426 -15.36 11.70 0.66
N ILE A 427 -14.92 12.26 1.80
CA ILE A 427 -15.19 11.67 3.13
C ILE A 427 -16.67 11.84 3.50
N ASP A 428 -17.27 13.01 3.24
CA ASP A 428 -18.69 13.26 3.46
C ASP A 428 -19.54 12.26 2.68
N GLN A 429 -19.26 12.09 1.39
CA GLN A 429 -19.96 11.14 0.54
C GLN A 429 -19.84 9.70 1.06
N LEU A 430 -18.63 9.26 1.43
CA LEU A 430 -18.40 7.91 1.94
C LEU A 430 -19.05 7.68 3.31
N SER A 431 -18.94 8.63 4.23
CA SER A 431 -19.47 8.52 5.59
C SER A 431 -21.00 8.53 5.64
N ALA A 432 -21.65 9.16 4.66
CA ALA A 432 -23.10 9.14 4.50
C ALA A 432 -23.62 7.76 4.09
N ILE A 433 -22.95 7.09 3.15
CA ILE A 433 -23.41 5.79 2.61
C ILE A 433 -22.83 4.58 3.34
N TRP A 434 -21.82 4.77 4.18
CA TRP A 434 -21.19 3.72 5.00
C TRP A 434 -21.21 4.10 6.48
N PRO A 435 -22.25 3.66 7.23
CA PRO A 435 -22.35 4.02 8.64
C PRO A 435 -21.29 3.29 9.46
N CYS A 436 -20.30 4.04 9.93
CA CYS A 436 -19.31 3.57 10.90
C CYS A 436 -19.15 4.63 12.00
N PRO A 437 -19.63 4.37 13.23
CA PRO A 437 -19.52 5.32 14.34
C PRO A 437 -18.08 5.75 14.65
N GLN A 438 -17.13 4.81 14.59
CA GLN A 438 -15.71 5.04 14.85
C GLN A 438 -15.11 5.97 13.79
N LEU A 439 -15.41 5.70 12.50
CA LEU A 439 -15.03 6.56 11.39
C LEU A 439 -15.59 7.97 11.56
N ARG A 440 -16.88 8.09 11.88
CA ARG A 440 -17.55 9.37 12.08
C ARG A 440 -16.93 10.18 13.21
N ARG A 441 -16.62 9.54 14.34
CA ARG A 441 -15.92 10.21 15.46
C ARG A 441 -14.58 10.78 15.02
N HIS A 442 -13.74 9.97 14.38
CA HIS A 442 -12.43 10.39 13.89
C HIS A 442 -12.55 11.53 12.87
N TYR A 443 -13.55 11.47 12.00
CA TYR A 443 -13.79 12.51 11.02
C TYR A 443 -14.25 13.82 11.68
N SER A 444 -15.16 13.77 12.67
CA SER A 444 -15.59 14.95 13.41
C SER A 444 -14.44 15.63 14.16
N GLU A 445 -13.56 14.86 14.80
CA GLU A 445 -12.35 15.37 15.47
C GLU A 445 -11.44 16.09 14.46
N LEU A 446 -11.16 15.44 13.33
CA LEU A 446 -10.30 15.98 12.27
C LEU A 446 -10.88 17.26 11.64
N ARG A 447 -12.20 17.28 11.45
CA ARG A 447 -12.90 18.45 10.91
C ARG A 447 -12.84 19.64 11.85
N LYS A 448 -13.00 19.42 13.16
CA LYS A 448 -12.83 20.46 14.17
C LYS A 448 -11.42 21.07 14.11
N SER A 449 -10.38 20.24 14.01
CA SER A 449 -9.01 20.72 13.87
C SER A 449 -8.80 21.56 12.60
N LEU A 450 -9.42 21.18 11.49
CA LEU A 450 -9.38 21.98 10.27
C LEU A 450 -10.12 23.32 10.42
N ASP A 451 -11.28 23.33 11.06
CA ASP A 451 -12.04 24.55 11.32
C ASP A 451 -11.20 25.54 12.15
N GLU A 452 -10.57 25.05 13.23
CA GLU A 452 -9.66 25.84 14.08
C GLU A 452 -8.46 26.38 13.28
N ALA A 453 -7.85 25.56 12.42
CA ALA A 453 -6.73 25.97 11.57
C ALA A 453 -7.14 27.04 10.53
N CYS A 454 -8.32 26.89 9.90
CA CYS A 454 -8.88 27.88 8.98
C CYS A 454 -9.16 29.21 9.67
N LEU A 455 -9.76 29.19 10.87
CA LEU A 455 -10.00 30.40 11.67
C LEU A 455 -8.69 31.11 12.02
N CYS A 456 -7.68 30.35 12.45
CA CYS A 456 -6.35 30.87 12.74
C CYS A 456 -5.69 31.53 11.51
N ALA A 457 -5.91 30.97 10.31
CA ALA A 457 -5.39 31.49 9.06
C ALA A 457 -6.21 32.66 8.46
N GLY A 458 -7.36 33.01 9.05
CA GLY A 458 -8.29 33.97 8.46
C GLY A 458 -8.96 33.47 7.17
N LEU A 459 -9.03 32.16 6.97
CA LEU A 459 -9.63 31.52 5.80
C LEU A 459 -11.09 31.13 6.05
N PRO A 460 -11.91 31.04 4.99
CA PRO A 460 -13.27 30.54 5.13
C PRO A 460 -13.28 29.09 5.63
N LEU A 461 -14.25 28.80 6.49
CA LEU A 461 -14.49 27.46 7.01
C LEU A 461 -14.86 26.47 5.88
N PRO A 462 -14.57 25.18 6.04
CA PRO A 462 -15.05 24.14 5.14
C PRO A 462 -16.58 24.15 5.02
N PRO A 463 -17.16 23.85 3.84
CA PRO A 463 -18.62 23.80 3.63
C PRO A 463 -19.28 22.84 4.62
N PRO A 464 -20.42 23.19 5.25
CA PRO A 464 -21.05 22.36 6.28
C PRO A 464 -21.29 20.93 5.80
N LEU A 465 -21.27 19.98 6.74
CA LEU A 465 -21.57 18.57 6.47
C LEU A 465 -22.83 18.46 5.62
N ALA A 466 -22.73 17.90 4.42
CA ALA A 466 -23.88 17.62 3.61
C ALA A 466 -24.76 16.61 4.37
N VAL A 467 -25.89 17.07 4.90
CA VAL A 467 -26.91 16.18 5.47
C VAL A 467 -27.59 15.51 4.28
N PHE A 468 -27.07 14.36 3.87
CA PHE A 468 -27.77 13.49 2.93
C PHE A 468 -28.96 12.88 3.69
N VAL A 469 -30.16 13.39 3.38
CA VAL A 469 -31.46 12.88 3.87
C VAL A 469 -31.76 11.54 3.25
#